data_AF-A0A2V9DHA1-F1
#
_entry.id   AF-A0A2V9DHA1-F1
#
_cell.length_a   1.000
_cell.length_b   1.000
_cell.length_c   1.000
_cell.angle_alpha   90.00
_cell.angle_beta   90.00
_cell.angle_gamma   90.00
#
_symmetry.space_group_name_H-M   'P 1'
#
loop_
_entity.id
_entity.type
_entity.pdbx_description
1 polymer ?
#
loop_
_entity_poly.entity_id
_entity_poly.type
_entity_poly.pdbx_seq_one_letter_code
_entity_poly.pdbx_strand_id
1 'polypeptide(L)'
;MVSIRGKNATFKVPLILGGIGVAIHLLFLRWIVYRDYQPPVDQSFVNSFLVNATLSFLGGLFYALLLKRPVSQSVRARRISLSALFKGGLWGIVATFAAFQGLYLGAACFLTWKMKVGVPEGSLRTAFLLAIMEIETYGLFVISYFLIPAFVSGILVTAVVARSFFQRASGRAS
;
A
#
# COMPACT_ATOMS: atom_id res chain seq x y z
N MET A 1 -9.48 -11.10 -32.48
CA MET A 1 -9.96 -9.71 -32.25
C MET A 1 -10.02 -9.40 -30.75
N VAL A 2 -9.05 -8.66 -30.22
CA VAL A 2 -9.11 -8.17 -28.82
C VAL A 2 -10.03 -6.96 -28.79
N SER A 3 -11.25 -7.15 -28.28
CA SER A 3 -12.25 -6.08 -28.16
C SER A 3 -11.66 -4.83 -27.50
N ILE A 4 -11.85 -3.68 -28.13
CA ILE A 4 -11.44 -2.34 -27.63
C ILE A 4 -11.99 -2.09 -26.20
N ARG A 5 -13.09 -2.75 -25.81
CA ARG A 5 -13.65 -2.73 -24.43
C ARG A 5 -12.71 -3.37 -23.39
N GLY A 6 -11.98 -4.43 -23.74
CA GLY A 6 -11.05 -5.10 -22.84
C GLY A 6 -9.83 -4.22 -22.51
N LYS A 7 -9.35 -3.45 -23.49
CA LYS A 7 -8.20 -2.53 -23.31
C LYS A 7 -8.50 -1.42 -22.29
N ASN A 8 -9.69 -0.82 -22.35
CA ASN A 8 -10.09 0.23 -21.41
C ASN A 8 -10.26 -0.26 -19.96
N ALA A 9 -10.79 -1.46 -19.74
CA ALA A 9 -10.89 -2.02 -18.38
C ALA A 9 -9.50 -2.38 -17.80
N THR A 10 -8.56 -2.79 -18.66
CA THR A 10 -7.22 -3.22 -18.26
C THR A 10 -6.38 -2.07 -17.71
N PHE A 11 -6.60 -0.85 -18.22
CA PHE A 11 -5.93 0.36 -17.74
C PHE A 11 -6.67 1.05 -16.59
N LYS A 12 -8.02 1.05 -16.60
CA LYS A 12 -8.83 1.70 -15.57
C LYS A 12 -8.75 1.03 -14.20
N VAL A 13 -8.68 -0.31 -14.15
CA VAL A 13 -8.64 -1.04 -12.86
C VAL A 13 -7.39 -0.68 -12.05
N PRO A 14 -6.16 -0.77 -12.58
CA PRO A 14 -4.95 -0.38 -11.83
C PRO A 14 -4.98 1.08 -11.37
N LEU A 15 -5.48 2.01 -12.21
CA LEU A 15 -5.57 3.42 -11.85
C LEU A 15 -6.50 3.66 -10.66
N ILE A 16 -7.69 3.06 -10.67
CA ILE A 16 -8.65 3.15 -9.56
C ILE A 16 -8.08 2.52 -8.30
N LEU A 17 -7.48 1.33 -8.42
CA LEU A 17 -6.82 0.66 -7.30
C LEU A 17 -5.67 1.48 -6.72
N GLY A 18 -4.88 2.13 -7.59
CA GLY A 18 -3.81 3.02 -7.18
C GLY A 18 -4.30 4.21 -6.39
N GLY A 19 -5.32 4.92 -6.90
CA GLY A 19 -5.92 6.06 -6.19
C GLY A 19 -6.52 5.67 -4.83
N ILE A 20 -7.20 4.52 -4.75
CA ILE A 20 -7.73 4.01 -3.48
C ILE A 20 -6.60 3.62 -2.52
N GLY A 21 -5.55 2.96 -3.02
CA GLY A 21 -4.38 2.60 -2.22
C GLY A 21 -3.66 3.80 -1.63
N VAL A 22 -3.53 4.91 -2.39
CA VAL A 22 -3.02 6.20 -1.89
C VAL A 22 -3.86 6.69 -0.70
N ALA A 23 -5.19 6.73 -0.85
CA ALA A 23 -6.08 7.21 0.20
C ALA A 23 -6.03 6.33 1.46
N ILE A 24 -6.01 5.00 1.30
CA ILE A 24 -5.94 4.06 2.44
C ILE A 24 -4.64 4.25 3.22
N HIS A 25 -3.51 4.39 2.55
CA HIS A 25 -2.22 4.53 3.25
C HIS A 25 -2.05 5.91 3.89
N LEU A 26 -2.63 6.96 3.30
CA LEU A 26 -2.77 8.24 4.00
C LEU A 26 -3.58 8.07 5.29
N LEU A 27 -4.72 7.38 5.24
CA LEU A 27 -5.54 7.14 6.43
C LEU A 27 -4.80 6.31 7.50
N PHE A 28 -4.06 5.28 7.09
CA PHE A 28 -3.24 4.49 8.01
C PHE A 28 -2.15 5.34 8.65
N LEU A 29 -1.48 6.20 7.89
CA LEU A 29 -0.49 7.11 8.45
C LEU A 29 -1.11 8.11 9.45
N ARG A 30 -2.29 8.67 9.14
CA ARG A 30 -3.01 9.55 10.07
C ARG A 30 -3.45 8.81 11.33
N TRP A 31 -3.83 7.54 11.21
CA TRP A 31 -4.11 6.70 12.37
C TRP A 31 -2.84 6.49 13.23
N ILE A 32 -1.68 6.18 12.62
CA ILE A 32 -0.41 6.05 13.36
C ILE A 32 -0.13 7.35 14.15
N VAL A 33 -0.21 8.50 13.49
CA VAL A 33 0.04 9.79 14.14
C VAL A 33 -0.89 10.00 15.33
N TYR A 34 -2.19 9.73 15.15
CA TYR A 34 -3.17 9.87 16.22
C TYR A 34 -2.93 8.94 17.41
N ARG A 35 -2.45 7.72 17.16
CA ARG A 35 -2.27 6.69 18.19
C ARG A 35 -0.94 6.78 18.91
N ASP A 36 0.15 6.86 18.15
CA ASP A 36 1.52 6.65 18.67
C ASP A 36 2.28 7.96 18.88
N TYR A 37 1.83 9.06 18.27
CA TYR A 37 2.52 10.35 18.30
C TYR A 37 1.67 11.44 18.96
N GLN A 38 0.98 11.13 20.07
CA GLN A 38 0.24 12.14 20.83
C GLN A 38 1.21 13.10 21.56
N PRO A 39 0.82 14.37 21.78
CA PRO A 39 1.63 15.30 22.57
C PRO A 39 2.03 14.69 23.92
N PRO A 40 3.29 14.86 24.35
CA PRO A 40 4.31 15.78 23.84
C PRO A 40 5.26 15.22 22.76
N VAL A 41 4.95 14.06 22.14
CA VAL A 41 5.85 13.40 21.18
C VAL A 41 6.01 14.25 19.90
N ASP A 42 7.25 14.38 19.41
CA ASP A 42 7.53 15.08 18.15
C ASP A 42 6.91 14.36 16.95
N GLN A 43 6.11 15.08 16.16
CA GLN A 43 5.42 14.57 14.99
C GLN A 43 6.06 15.02 13.66
N SER A 44 7.17 15.78 13.71
CA SER A 44 7.78 16.42 12.54
C SER A 44 8.12 15.43 11.41
N PHE A 45 8.65 14.26 11.77
CA PHE A 45 9.02 13.21 10.83
C PHE A 45 7.79 12.59 10.13
N VAL A 46 6.80 12.14 10.89
CA VAL A 46 5.59 11.46 10.38
C VAL A 46 4.65 12.43 9.64
N ASN A 47 4.66 13.72 9.99
CA ASN A 47 3.93 14.76 9.26
C ASN A 47 4.71 15.32 8.06
N SER A 48 5.96 14.90 7.84
CA SER A 48 6.74 15.37 6.70
C SER A 48 6.05 15.01 5.38
N PHE A 49 6.08 15.94 4.43
CA PHE A 49 5.53 15.73 3.09
C PHE A 49 6.14 14.49 2.42
N LEU A 50 7.44 14.26 2.64
CA LEU A 50 8.17 13.17 2.01
C LEU A 50 7.69 11.80 2.50
N VAL A 51 7.49 11.62 3.81
CA VAL A 51 6.95 10.36 4.37
C VAL A 51 5.52 10.13 3.87
N ASN A 52 4.67 11.16 3.94
CA ASN A 52 3.28 11.08 3.49
C ASN A 52 3.19 10.73 2.01
N ALA A 53 3.92 11.45 1.14
CA ALA A 53 3.91 11.21 -0.29
C ALA A 53 4.47 9.83 -0.64
N THR A 54 5.59 9.43 -0.04
CA THR A 54 6.25 8.15 -0.33
C THR A 54 5.39 6.97 0.06
N LEU A 55 4.88 6.94 1.30
CA LEU A 55 4.07 5.81 1.77
C LEU A 55 2.77 5.70 0.97
N SER A 56 2.14 6.82 0.65
CA SER A 56 0.89 6.83 -0.11
C SER A 56 1.11 6.38 -1.55
N PHE A 57 2.20 6.85 -2.17
CA PHE A 57 2.59 6.42 -3.52
C PHE A 57 2.88 4.91 -3.57
N LEU A 58 3.71 4.40 -2.65
CA LEU A 58 4.01 2.97 -2.55
C LEU A 58 2.74 2.15 -2.28
N GLY A 59 1.89 2.62 -1.38
CA GLY A 59 0.59 2.02 -1.08
C GLY A 59 -0.31 1.92 -2.30
N GLY A 60 -0.43 3.00 -3.07
CA GLY A 60 -1.14 3.01 -4.35
C GLY A 60 -0.53 2.04 -5.36
N LEU A 61 0.79 2.07 -5.53
CA LEU A 61 1.50 1.19 -6.45
C LEU A 61 1.25 -0.29 -6.12
N PHE A 62 1.45 -0.71 -4.87
CA PHE A 62 1.27 -2.10 -4.48
C PHE A 62 -0.19 -2.55 -4.50
N TYR A 63 -1.15 -1.69 -4.16
CA TYR A 63 -2.57 -1.99 -4.33
C TYR A 63 -2.92 -2.21 -5.81
N ALA A 64 -2.44 -1.33 -6.68
CA ALA A 64 -2.65 -1.45 -8.13
C ALA A 64 -2.03 -2.73 -8.70
N LEU A 65 -0.86 -3.15 -8.21
CA LEU A 65 -0.19 -4.37 -8.70
C LEU A 65 -0.85 -5.65 -8.18
N LEU A 66 -1.12 -5.72 -6.87
CA LEU A 66 -1.51 -6.97 -6.20
C LEU A 66 -3.02 -7.23 -6.29
N LEU A 67 -3.87 -6.21 -6.14
CA LEU A 67 -5.33 -6.38 -6.17
C LEU A 67 -5.89 -6.42 -7.59
N LYS A 68 -5.11 -6.06 -8.62
CA LYS A 68 -5.56 -6.11 -10.03
C LYS A 68 -6.07 -7.49 -10.42
N ARG A 69 -5.36 -8.55 -10.03
CA ARG A 69 -5.72 -9.94 -10.39
C ARG A 69 -7.06 -10.37 -9.79
N PRO A 70 -7.28 -10.35 -8.46
CA PRO A 70 -8.56 -10.77 -7.88
C PRO A 70 -9.73 -9.91 -8.38
N VAL A 71 -9.54 -8.60 -8.51
CA VAL A 71 -10.57 -7.70 -9.07
C VAL A 71 -10.89 -8.04 -10.52
N SER A 72 -9.88 -8.19 -11.38
CA SER A 72 -10.10 -8.51 -12.80
C SER A 72 -10.78 -9.86 -12.98
N GLN A 73 -10.48 -10.85 -12.13
CA GLN A 73 -11.15 -12.14 -12.14
C GLN A 73 -12.64 -12.00 -11.78
N SER A 74 -12.97 -11.26 -10.72
CA SER A 74 -14.37 -10.99 -10.36
C SER A 74 -15.11 -10.21 -11.44
N VAL A 75 -14.46 -9.19 -12.03
CA VAL A 75 -15.02 -8.40 -13.14
C VAL A 75 -15.34 -9.30 -14.34
N ARG A 76 -14.42 -10.18 -14.73
CA ARG A 76 -14.58 -11.08 -15.88
C ARG A 76 -15.66 -12.14 -15.63
N ALA A 77 -15.72 -12.67 -14.41
CA ALA A 77 -16.73 -13.67 -14.01
C ALA A 77 -18.11 -13.07 -13.72
N ARG A 78 -18.24 -11.73 -13.70
CA ARG A 78 -19.46 -11.01 -13.27
C ARG A 78 -20.02 -11.46 -11.92
N ARG A 79 -19.13 -11.96 -11.05
CA ARG A 79 -19.47 -12.47 -9.72
C ARG A 79 -18.31 -12.20 -8.77
N ILE A 80 -18.64 -11.80 -7.55
CA ILE A 80 -17.68 -11.69 -6.46
C ILE A 80 -17.78 -13.01 -5.67
N SER A 81 -16.73 -13.83 -5.72
CA SER A 81 -16.67 -15.07 -4.95
C SER A 81 -16.00 -14.83 -3.60
N LEU A 82 -16.32 -15.65 -2.60
CA LEU A 82 -15.67 -15.59 -1.29
C LEU A 82 -14.15 -15.78 -1.39
N SER A 83 -13.71 -16.67 -2.28
CA SER A 83 -12.28 -16.86 -2.58
C SER A 83 -11.61 -15.58 -3.12
N ALA A 84 -12.29 -14.83 -4.00
CA ALA A 84 -11.76 -13.57 -4.51
C ALA A 84 -11.66 -12.51 -3.41
N LEU A 85 -12.64 -12.45 -2.49
CA LEU A 85 -12.60 -11.56 -1.33
C LEU A 85 -11.43 -11.92 -0.40
N PHE A 86 -11.29 -13.20 -0.04
CA PHE A 86 -10.21 -13.65 0.83
C PHE A 86 -8.83 -13.38 0.21
N LYS A 87 -8.66 -13.67 -1.08
CA LYS A 87 -7.46 -13.30 -1.83
C LYS A 87 -7.24 -11.78 -1.82
N GLY A 88 -8.30 -11.00 -2.01
CA GLY A 88 -8.26 -9.54 -1.93
C GLY A 88 -7.74 -9.06 -0.58
N GLY A 89 -8.22 -9.64 0.52
CA GLY A 89 -7.74 -9.34 1.86
C GLY A 89 -6.28 -9.72 2.08
N LEU A 90 -5.87 -10.93 1.69
CA LEU A 90 -4.47 -11.36 1.78
C LEU A 90 -3.55 -10.46 0.96
N TRP A 91 -3.93 -10.10 -0.27
CA TRP A 91 -3.17 -9.17 -1.09
C TRP A 91 -3.18 -7.75 -0.53
N GLY A 92 -4.22 -7.33 0.20
CA GLY A 92 -4.25 -6.07 0.96
C GLY A 92 -3.21 -6.04 2.07
N ILE A 93 -3.06 -7.14 2.83
CA ILE A 93 -1.98 -7.31 3.81
C ILE A 93 -0.62 -7.18 3.13
N VAL A 94 -0.38 -7.99 2.09
CA VAL A 94 0.93 -8.01 1.40
C VAL A 94 1.25 -6.64 0.80
N ALA A 95 0.26 -5.95 0.23
CA ALA A 95 0.45 -4.61 -0.32
C ALA A 95 0.83 -3.59 0.75
N THR A 96 0.17 -3.65 1.90
CA THR A 96 0.46 -2.76 3.04
C THR A 96 1.84 -3.06 3.60
N PHE A 97 2.18 -4.34 3.80
CA PHE A 97 3.50 -4.77 4.24
C PHE A 97 4.60 -4.27 3.30
N ALA A 98 4.42 -4.47 1.99
CA ALA A 98 5.38 -4.02 0.98
C ALA A 98 5.53 -2.49 0.95
N ALA A 99 4.45 -1.73 1.16
CA ALA A 99 4.50 -0.27 1.20
C ALA A 99 5.31 0.25 2.40
N PHE A 100 5.07 -0.29 3.60
CA PHE A 100 5.84 0.08 4.79
C PHE A 100 7.30 -0.36 4.68
N GLN A 101 7.56 -1.59 4.23
CA GLN A 101 8.92 -2.08 4.01
C GLN A 101 9.69 -1.24 2.97
N GLY A 102 9.03 -0.83 1.89
CA GLY A 102 9.63 0.08 0.92
C GLY A 102 9.99 1.44 1.53
N LEU A 103 9.14 1.98 2.40
CA LEU A 103 9.43 3.21 3.15
C LEU A 103 10.62 3.00 4.10
N TYR A 104 10.65 1.91 4.86
CA TYR A 104 11.70 1.60 5.83
C TYR A 104 13.06 1.41 5.16
N LEU A 105 13.08 0.69 4.03
CA LEU A 105 14.30 0.53 3.23
C LEU A 105 14.80 1.89 2.70
N GLY A 106 13.88 2.73 2.20
CA GLY A 106 14.21 4.09 1.77
C GLY A 106 14.77 4.96 2.90
N ALA A 107 14.16 4.89 4.08
CA ALA A 107 14.62 5.59 5.28
C ALA A 107 16.01 5.10 5.74
N ALA A 108 16.24 3.78 5.75
CA ALA A 108 17.54 3.20 6.08
C ALA A 108 18.63 3.67 5.10
N CYS A 109 18.36 3.68 3.80
CA CYS A 109 19.26 4.23 2.79
C CYS A 109 19.57 5.71 3.05
N PHE A 110 18.57 6.52 3.36
CA PHE A 110 18.74 7.94 3.66
C PHE A 110 19.59 8.17 4.92
N LEU A 111 19.32 7.44 6.01
CA LEU A 111 20.11 7.52 7.25
C LEU A 111 21.56 7.11 7.01
N THR A 112 21.78 5.99 6.31
CA THR A 112 23.11 5.54 5.94
C THR A 112 23.88 6.61 5.16
N TRP A 113 23.21 7.26 4.20
CA TRP A 113 23.80 8.36 3.43
C TRP A 113 24.19 9.54 4.32
N LYS A 114 23.33 9.94 5.27
CA LYS A 114 23.61 11.03 6.21
C LYS A 114 24.77 10.70 7.14
N MET A 115 24.91 9.45 7.56
CA MET A 115 25.99 9.00 8.45
C MET A 115 27.35 8.88 7.74
N LYS A 116 27.37 8.82 6.39
CA LYS A 116 28.61 8.67 5.60
C LYS A 116 29.70 9.71 5.92
N VAL A 117 29.32 10.93 6.33
CA VAL A 117 30.27 12.03 6.61
C VAL A 117 31.07 11.79 7.90
N GLY A 118 30.61 10.93 8.81
CA GLY A 118 31.27 10.66 10.10
C GLY A 118 31.69 9.21 10.34
N VAL A 119 31.56 8.35 9.32
CA VAL A 119 31.77 6.90 9.43
C VAL A 119 32.99 6.49 8.61
N PRO A 120 33.94 5.70 9.18
CA PRO A 120 35.14 5.25 8.46
C PRO A 120 34.84 4.60 7.11
N GLU A 121 35.72 4.80 6.12
CA GLU A 121 35.58 4.17 4.80
C GLU A 121 35.54 2.64 4.95
N GLY A 122 34.47 2.01 4.46
CA GLY A 122 34.24 0.55 4.54
C GLY A 122 33.07 0.12 5.44
N SER A 123 32.58 0.97 6.35
CA SER A 123 31.48 0.61 7.27
C SER A 123 30.08 1.05 6.83
N LEU A 124 29.89 1.45 5.56
CA LEU A 124 28.56 1.80 5.01
C LEU A 124 27.57 0.64 5.11
N ARG A 125 28.01 -0.60 4.87
CA ARG A 125 27.19 -1.79 5.04
C ARG A 125 26.74 -1.95 6.49
N THR A 126 27.65 -1.76 7.44
CA THR A 126 27.35 -1.84 8.87
C THR A 126 26.38 -0.74 9.30
N ALA A 127 26.59 0.49 8.83
CA ALA A 127 25.68 1.61 9.09
C ALA A 127 24.27 1.34 8.55
N PHE A 128 24.16 0.77 7.34
CA PHE A 128 22.87 0.38 6.77
C PHE A 128 22.21 -0.74 7.57
N LEU A 129 22.95 -1.77 7.97
CA LEU A 129 22.43 -2.88 8.77
C LEU A 129 21.96 -2.42 10.16
N LEU A 130 22.67 -1.48 10.78
CA LEU A 130 22.25 -0.88 12.04
C LEU A 130 20.98 -0.03 11.85
N ALA A 131 20.96 0.82 10.83
CA ALA A 131 19.79 1.67 10.54
C ALA A 131 18.54 0.84 10.24
N ILE A 132 18.65 -0.23 9.44
CA ILE A 132 17.50 -1.08 9.15
C ILE A 132 17.07 -1.89 10.38
N MET A 133 17.99 -2.41 11.20
CA MET A 133 17.60 -3.07 12.46
C MET A 133 16.86 -2.13 13.40
N GLU A 134 17.34 -0.90 13.56
CA GLU A 134 16.71 0.10 14.43
C GLU A 134 15.30 0.41 13.92
N ILE A 135 15.13 0.65 12.63
CA ILE A 135 13.82 0.90 12.02
C ILE A 135 12.89 -0.31 12.17
N GLU A 136 13.36 -1.52 11.84
CA GLU A 136 12.55 -2.74 11.87
C GLU A 136 12.09 -3.10 13.29
N THR A 137 12.91 -2.83 14.31
CA THR A 137 12.57 -3.10 15.72
C THR A 137 11.26 -2.44 16.11
N TYR A 138 11.00 -1.22 15.66
CA TYR A 138 9.75 -0.50 15.92
C TYR A 138 8.74 -0.61 14.77
N GLY A 139 9.23 -0.73 13.55
CA GLY A 139 8.43 -0.78 12.32
C GLY A 139 7.56 -2.02 12.21
N LEU A 140 8.03 -3.18 12.68
CA LEU A 140 7.25 -4.43 12.66
C LEU A 140 6.05 -4.40 13.59
N PHE A 141 6.15 -3.73 14.74
CA PHE A 141 5.01 -3.54 15.64
C PHE A 141 3.92 -2.72 14.94
N VAL A 142 4.29 -1.61 14.30
CA VAL A 142 3.35 -0.77 13.53
C VAL A 142 2.65 -1.59 12.46
N ILE A 143 3.39 -2.34 11.63
CA ILE A 143 2.84 -3.18 10.58
C ILE A 143 1.86 -4.23 11.13
N SER A 144 2.18 -4.84 12.28
CA SER A 144 1.35 -5.88 12.91
C SER A 144 -0.05 -5.35 13.26
N TYR A 145 -0.15 -4.10 13.70
CA TYR A 145 -1.44 -3.46 13.96
C TYR A 145 -2.28 -3.23 12.70
N PHE A 146 -1.64 -3.07 11.54
CA PHE A 146 -2.34 -2.87 10.28
C PHE A 146 -2.73 -4.17 9.58
N LEU A 147 -2.38 -5.36 10.09
CA LEU A 147 -2.75 -6.64 9.45
C LEU A 147 -4.27 -6.76 9.26
N ILE A 148 -5.05 -6.55 10.33
CA ILE A 148 -6.52 -6.66 10.25
C ILE A 148 -7.12 -5.52 9.40
N PRO A 149 -6.79 -4.23 9.61
CA PRO A 149 -7.26 -3.15 8.74
C PRO A 149 -6.88 -3.34 7.26
N ALA A 150 -5.66 -3.82 6.96
CA ALA A 150 -5.20 -4.09 5.60
C ALA A 150 -5.97 -5.24 4.94
N PHE A 151 -6.30 -6.27 5.72
CA PHE A 151 -7.13 -7.37 5.24
C PHE A 151 -8.55 -6.91 4.91
N VAL A 152 -9.19 -6.19 5.84
CA VAL A 152 -10.55 -5.67 5.67
C VAL A 152 -10.62 -4.69 4.50
N SER A 153 -9.67 -3.76 4.40
CA SER A 153 -9.60 -2.83 3.26
C SER A 153 -9.37 -3.58 1.95
N GLY A 154 -8.51 -4.59 1.90
CA GLY A 154 -8.32 -5.43 0.71
C GLY A 154 -9.60 -6.13 0.24
N ILE A 155 -10.41 -6.64 1.17
CA ILE A 155 -11.75 -7.20 0.89
C ILE A 155 -12.67 -6.12 0.30
N LEU A 156 -12.79 -4.99 0.99
CA LEU A 156 -13.70 -3.90 0.62
C LEU A 156 -13.35 -3.33 -0.76
N VAL A 157 -12.08 -3.06 -1.01
CA VAL A 157 -11.60 -2.57 -2.31
C VAL A 157 -11.91 -3.58 -3.41
N THR A 158 -11.66 -4.86 -3.16
CA THR A 158 -11.96 -5.92 -4.14
C THR A 158 -13.45 -5.95 -4.48
N ALA A 159 -14.32 -5.91 -3.46
CA ALA A 159 -15.76 -5.95 -3.62
C ALA A 159 -16.31 -4.70 -4.34
N VAL A 160 -15.94 -3.51 -3.86
CA VAL A 160 -16.45 -2.22 -4.37
C VAL A 160 -16.00 -1.98 -5.80
N VAL A 161 -14.71 -2.18 -6.08
CA VAL A 161 -14.18 -1.98 -7.43
C VAL A 161 -14.82 -2.97 -8.38
N ALA A 162 -14.84 -4.28 -8.07
CA ALA A 162 -15.47 -5.26 -8.96
C ALA A 162 -16.95 -4.95 -9.24
N ARG A 163 -17.72 -4.57 -8.20
CA ARG A 163 -19.15 -4.20 -8.33
C ARG A 163 -19.37 -2.98 -9.22
N SER A 164 -18.52 -1.96 -9.13
CA SER A 164 -18.63 -0.74 -9.95
C SER A 164 -18.51 -1.03 -11.46
N PHE A 165 -17.80 -2.09 -11.84
CA PHE A 165 -17.67 -2.52 -13.23
C PHE A 165 -18.84 -3.40 -13.70
N PHE A 166 -19.59 -4.04 -12.79
CA PHE A 166 -20.81 -4.78 -13.14
C PHE A 166 -21.93 -3.85 -13.59
N GLN A 167 -22.18 -2.77 -12.84
CA GLN A 167 -23.27 -1.82 -13.12
C GLN A 167 -23.08 -1.10 -14.46
N ARG A 168 -21.84 -0.80 -14.84
CA ARG A 168 -21.52 -0.20 -16.15
C ARG A 168 -21.77 -1.14 -17.33
N ALA A 169 -21.85 -2.45 -17.10
CA ALA A 169 -22.18 -3.43 -18.13
C ALA A 169 -23.71 -3.60 -18.31
N SER A 170 -24.52 -3.35 -17.26
CA SER A 170 -25.98 -3.48 -17.32
C SER A 170 -26.68 -2.22 -17.82
N GLY A 171 -26.18 -1.02 -17.50
CA GLY A 171 -26.79 0.28 -17.90
C GLY A 171 -26.56 0.71 -19.36
N ARG A 172 -26.16 -0.19 -20.26
CA ARG A 172 -25.98 0.09 -21.71
C ARG A 172 -26.82 -0.85 -22.59
N ALA A 173 -27.75 -1.58 -21.98
CA ALA A 173 -28.70 -2.45 -22.67
C ALA A 173 -30.12 -1.84 -22.74
N SER A 174 -30.27 -0.57 -22.35
CA SER A 174 -31.48 0.25 -22.50
C SER A 174 -31.24 1.35 -23.51
#